data_AF-A0A4Y7KPC9-F1
#
_entry.id   AF-A0A4Y7KPC9-F1
#
_cell.length_a   1.000
_cell.length_b   1.000
_cell.length_c   1.000
_cell.angle_alpha   90.00
_cell.angle_beta   90.00
_cell.angle_gamma   90.00
#
_symmetry.space_group_name_H-M   'P 1'
#
loop_
_entity.id
_entity.type
_entity.pdbx_description
1 polymer ?
#
loop_
_entity_poly.entity_id
_entity_poly.type
_entity_poly.pdbx_seq_one_letter_code
_entity_poly.pdbx_strand_id
1 'polypeptide(L)'
;MQVLFPVNFLFSGSLKFPDRGDDILKQYAQFPHLTHRETTVSGTARKVHLELSLGSLKEVWVSVLNITGPLSNWSFADNQITDPETVDGGPPSYICRLSGVGNDDWSFWLEANSSEALTVNLSVLDQYMVDSSKKLKGLFPDWVDVVAYSSFMSSYTF
;
A
#
# COMPACT_ATOMS: atom_id res chain seq x y z
N MET A 1 1.13 -16.67 7.15
CA MET A 1 1.63 -15.95 5.95
C MET A 1 0.58 -14.89 5.65
N GLN A 2 0.88 -13.60 5.87
CA GLN A 2 -0.11 -12.53 5.78
C GLN A 2 -0.25 -12.14 4.29
N VAL A 3 -1.43 -12.41 3.73
CA VAL A 3 -1.70 -12.17 2.31
C VAL A 3 -2.10 -10.71 2.15
N LEU A 4 -1.11 -9.86 1.97
CA LEU A 4 -1.31 -8.53 1.36
C LEU A 4 -2.04 -8.75 0.04
N PHE A 5 -3.14 -8.03 -0.25
CA PHE A 5 -3.76 -8.04 -1.58
C PHE A 5 -2.64 -7.74 -2.56
N PRO A 6 -2.10 -8.76 -3.25
CA PRO A 6 -0.78 -8.58 -3.78
C PRO A 6 -0.97 -7.71 -5.00
N VAL A 7 -0.28 -6.58 -5.01
CA VAL A 7 -0.02 -5.77 -6.18
C VAL A 7 0.34 -6.66 -7.39
N ASN A 8 0.92 -7.85 -7.14
CA ASN A 8 1.17 -8.87 -8.14
C ASN A 8 -0.07 -9.38 -8.92
N PHE A 9 -1.29 -9.32 -8.39
CA PHE A 9 -2.52 -9.63 -9.16
C PHE A 9 -2.87 -8.56 -10.18
N LEU A 10 -2.44 -7.30 -9.98
CA LEU A 10 -2.65 -6.21 -10.94
C LEU A 10 -1.96 -6.51 -12.28
N PHE A 11 -0.93 -7.36 -12.26
CA PHE A 11 -0.20 -7.82 -13.44
C PHE A 11 -0.22 -9.34 -13.54
N SER A 12 -1.39 -9.97 -13.43
CA SER A 12 -1.55 -11.40 -13.69
C SER A 12 -1.46 -11.70 -15.19
N GLY A 13 -0.89 -12.84 -15.56
CA GLY A 13 -0.81 -13.29 -16.96
C GLY A 13 0.38 -12.77 -17.79
N SER A 14 1.27 -11.95 -17.22
CA SER A 14 2.48 -11.45 -17.90
C SER A 14 3.76 -12.16 -17.44
N LEU A 15 4.78 -12.18 -18.30
CA LEU A 15 6.13 -12.59 -17.92
C LEU A 15 6.73 -11.53 -16.99
N LYS A 16 7.19 -11.96 -15.82
CA LYS A 16 7.78 -11.08 -14.80
C LYS A 16 9.28 -11.33 -14.71
N PHE A 17 10.04 -10.25 -14.78
CA PHE A 17 11.49 -10.29 -14.66
C PHE A 17 11.90 -9.43 -13.47
N PRO A 18 12.46 -10.01 -12.39
CA PRO A 18 12.96 -9.20 -11.30
C PRO A 18 14.20 -8.44 -11.75
N ASP A 19 14.18 -7.12 -11.62
CA ASP A 19 15.39 -6.31 -11.71
C ASP A 19 16.18 -6.48 -10.41
N ARG A 20 17.45 -6.86 -10.49
CA ARG A 20 18.33 -7.05 -9.34
C ARG A 20 19.14 -5.79 -9.02
N GLY A 21 18.93 -4.71 -9.77
CA GLY A 21 19.62 -3.44 -9.53
C GLY A 21 19.03 -2.67 -8.36
N ASP A 22 19.90 -2.19 -7.47
CA ASP A 22 19.52 -1.32 -6.35
C ASP A 22 19.36 0.16 -6.78
N ASP A 23 19.41 0.45 -8.08
CA ASP A 23 19.40 1.81 -8.62
C ASP A 23 18.10 2.56 -8.29
N ILE A 24 17.00 1.83 -8.15
CA ILE A 24 15.72 2.41 -7.73
C ILE A 24 15.77 2.91 -6.28
N LEU A 25 16.51 2.23 -5.39
CA LEU A 25 16.65 2.64 -3.99
C LEU A 25 17.37 3.98 -3.86
N LYS A 26 18.25 4.31 -4.83
CA LYS A 26 18.97 5.59 -4.88
C LYS A 26 18.11 6.76 -5.36
N GLN A 27 16.90 6.50 -5.86
CA GLN A 27 16.02 7.54 -6.40
C GLN A 27 15.20 8.26 -5.33
N TYR A 28 15.07 7.65 -4.15
CA TYR A 28 14.14 8.07 -3.12
C TYR A 28 14.87 8.41 -1.83
N ALA A 29 14.65 9.62 -1.33
CA ALA A 29 15.13 10.05 -0.02
C ALA A 29 14.28 9.48 1.12
N GLN A 30 12.98 9.29 0.87
CA GLN A 30 12.02 8.75 1.82
C GLN A 30 11.10 7.75 1.14
N PHE A 31 10.91 6.62 1.81
CA PHE A 31 9.97 5.58 1.41
C PHE A 31 8.58 5.83 1.97
N PRO A 32 7.54 5.28 1.33
CA PRO A 32 6.18 5.39 1.82
C PRO A 32 6.06 4.75 3.21
N HIS A 33 5.37 5.42 4.12
CA HIS A 33 5.23 4.98 5.50
C HIS A 33 3.95 5.50 6.15
N LEU A 34 3.53 4.80 7.21
CA LEU A 34 2.50 5.26 8.13
C LEU A 34 3.12 5.81 9.41
N THR A 35 2.62 6.96 9.84
CA THR A 35 2.96 7.59 11.11
C THR A 35 1.77 7.52 12.05
N HIS A 36 2.00 7.00 13.26
CA HIS A 36 1.03 7.10 14.35
C HIS A 36 1.06 8.51 14.94
N ARG A 37 -0.10 9.16 15.01
CA ARG A 37 -0.24 10.49 15.60
C ARG A 37 -0.72 10.41 17.04
N GLU A 38 -1.88 9.79 17.25
CA GLU A 38 -2.47 9.62 18.57
C GLU A 38 -3.49 8.48 18.59
N THR A 39 -3.86 8.06 19.80
CA THR A 39 -4.94 7.09 20.02
C THR A 39 -5.88 7.64 21.08
N THR A 40 -7.17 7.77 20.74
CA THR A 40 -8.23 8.10 21.70
C THR A 40 -8.93 6.81 22.11
N VAL A 41 -9.17 6.62 23.41
CA VAL A 41 -9.87 5.43 23.94
C VAL A 41 -11.19 5.86 24.58
N SER A 42 -12.28 5.17 24.24
CA SER A 42 -13.61 5.39 24.80
C SER A 42 -14.23 4.03 25.15
N GLY A 43 -14.17 3.66 26.43
CA GLY A 43 -14.59 2.34 26.88
C GLY A 43 -13.69 1.24 26.29
N THR A 44 -14.30 0.30 25.56
CA THR A 44 -13.56 -0.75 24.81
C THR A 44 -13.18 -0.33 23.40
N ALA A 45 -13.77 0.76 22.89
CA ALA A 45 -13.48 1.27 21.57
C ALA A 45 -12.23 2.16 21.60
N ARG A 46 -11.45 2.13 20.52
CA ARG A 46 -10.28 2.98 20.34
C ARG A 46 -10.22 3.54 18.92
N LYS A 47 -9.80 4.79 18.81
CA LYS A 47 -9.65 5.51 17.56
C LYS A 47 -8.18 5.87 17.37
N VAL A 48 -7.56 5.28 16.35
CA VAL A 48 -6.14 5.44 16.02
C VAL A 48 -6.04 6.45 14.88
N HIS A 49 -5.37 7.58 15.12
CA HIS A 49 -5.11 8.60 14.11
C HIS A 49 -3.77 8.31 13.43
N LEU A 50 -3.81 8.20 12.10
CA LEU A 50 -2.69 7.81 11.26
C LEU A 50 -2.49 8.83 10.15
N GLU A 51 -1.25 8.92 9.71
CA GLU A 51 -0.87 9.72 8.55
C GLU A 51 -0.08 8.87 7.58
N LEU A 52 -0.53 8.82 6.33
CA LEU A 52 0.17 8.15 5.23
C LEU A 52 0.97 9.17 4.45
N SER A 53 2.28 8.98 4.44
CA SER A 53 3.18 9.67 3.52
C SER A 53 3.59 8.74 2.40
N LEU A 54 3.50 9.22 1.16
CA LEU A 54 4.07 8.53 -0.01
C LEU A 54 5.58 8.74 -0.14
N GLY A 55 6.17 9.56 0.73
CA GLY A 55 7.59 9.89 0.68
C GLY A 55 7.97 10.61 -0.60
N SER A 56 9.14 10.28 -1.15
CA SER A 56 9.68 10.92 -2.36
C SER A 56 9.42 10.14 -3.65
N LEU A 57 8.42 9.25 -3.66
CA LEU A 57 8.06 8.49 -4.86
C LEU A 57 7.63 9.43 -6.00
N LYS A 58 7.88 9.01 -7.24
CA LYS A 58 7.80 9.91 -8.40
C LYS A 58 6.57 9.65 -9.26
N GLU A 59 6.15 8.40 -9.38
CA GLU A 59 5.06 7.98 -10.27
C GLU A 59 4.21 6.91 -9.56
N VAL A 60 3.59 7.32 -8.44
CA VAL A 60 2.72 6.45 -7.65
C VAL A 60 1.44 6.17 -8.44
N TRP A 61 1.21 4.90 -8.74
CA TRP A 61 0.01 4.46 -9.45
C TRP A 61 -1.11 4.10 -8.48
N VAL A 62 -0.80 3.32 -7.44
CA VAL A 62 -1.77 2.92 -6.43
C VAL A 62 -1.10 2.70 -5.08
N SER A 63 -1.82 3.07 -4.02
CA SER A 63 -1.51 2.68 -2.65
C SER A 63 -2.65 1.85 -2.08
N VAL A 64 -2.32 0.78 -1.39
CA VAL A 64 -3.27 -0.15 -0.80
C VAL A 64 -2.98 -0.28 0.69
N LEU A 65 -4.00 -0.09 1.50
CA LEU A 65 -3.99 -0.36 2.93
C LEU A 65 -4.82 -1.62 3.16
N ASN A 66 -4.18 -2.67 3.68
CA ASN A 66 -4.84 -3.89 4.08
C ASN A 66 -4.91 -3.97 5.61
N ILE A 67 -6.11 -3.84 6.16
CA ILE A 67 -6.34 -3.67 7.59
C ILE A 67 -6.94 -4.95 8.16
N THR A 68 -6.24 -5.58 9.10
CA THR A 68 -6.66 -6.78 9.81
C THR A 68 -6.92 -6.45 11.28
N GLY A 69 -7.97 -7.01 11.86
CA GLY A 69 -8.29 -6.84 13.28
C GLY A 69 -9.71 -6.30 13.50
N PRO A 70 -10.02 -5.81 14.71
CA PRO A 70 -11.37 -5.44 15.14
C PRO A 70 -11.85 -4.08 14.59
N LEU A 71 -11.65 -3.81 13.29
CA LEU A 71 -12.05 -2.55 12.65
C LEU A 71 -13.58 -2.41 12.66
N SER A 72 -14.07 -1.32 13.23
CA SER A 72 -15.50 -0.99 13.31
C SER A 72 -15.89 0.24 12.52
N ASN A 73 -14.96 1.18 12.30
CA ASN A 73 -15.18 2.34 11.44
C ASN A 73 -13.84 2.91 10.92
N TRP A 74 -13.88 3.73 9.87
CA TRP A 74 -12.71 4.44 9.34
C TRP A 74 -13.10 5.78 8.73
N SER A 75 -12.12 6.64 8.43
CA SER A 75 -12.38 7.93 7.77
C SER A 75 -12.27 7.90 6.25
N PHE A 76 -12.21 6.71 5.63
CA PHE A 76 -12.10 6.55 4.18
C PHE A 76 -13.49 6.39 3.54
N ALA A 77 -13.60 6.70 2.23
CA ALA A 77 -14.73 6.37 1.36
C ALA A 77 -16.12 6.59 2.02
N ASP A 78 -16.40 7.84 2.40
CA ASP A 78 -17.65 8.27 3.07
C ASP A 78 -17.96 7.52 4.38
N ASN A 79 -16.93 6.99 5.05
CA ASN A 79 -17.01 6.14 6.25
C ASN A 79 -17.81 4.84 6.02
N GLN A 80 -17.90 4.36 4.79
CA GLN A 80 -18.51 3.07 4.49
C GLN A 80 -17.46 1.97 4.58
N ILE A 81 -17.67 1.04 5.50
CA ILE A 81 -16.89 -0.21 5.58
C ILE A 81 -17.60 -1.26 4.73
N THR A 82 -16.88 -1.79 3.75
CA THR A 82 -17.28 -2.99 3.01
C THR A 82 -16.94 -4.25 3.81
N ASP A 83 -17.55 -5.38 3.44
CA ASP A 83 -17.20 -6.66 4.03
C ASP A 83 -15.69 -6.96 3.86
N PRO A 84 -15.04 -7.56 4.87
CA PRO A 84 -13.63 -7.89 4.79
C PRO A 84 -13.38 -8.98 3.75
N GLU A 85 -12.32 -8.81 2.95
CA GLU A 85 -11.91 -9.77 1.93
C GLU A 85 -10.95 -10.81 2.53
N THR A 86 -11.04 -12.06 2.07
CA THR A 86 -10.10 -13.14 2.42
C THR A 86 -9.44 -13.66 1.16
N VAL A 87 -8.10 -13.58 1.10
CA VAL A 87 -7.30 -14.03 -0.04
C VAL A 87 -6.42 -15.20 0.40
N ASP A 88 -6.43 -16.30 -0.35
CA ASP A 88 -5.58 -17.48 -0.16
C ASP A 88 -5.54 -18.05 1.27
N GLY A 89 -6.66 -17.96 2.00
CA GLY A 89 -6.76 -18.43 3.40
C GLY A 89 -6.04 -17.55 4.42
N GLY A 90 -5.64 -16.33 4.04
CA GLY A 90 -5.15 -15.30 4.96
C GLY A 90 -6.24 -14.76 5.89
N PRO A 91 -5.89 -13.91 6.87
CA PRO A 91 -6.88 -13.33 7.76
C PRO A 91 -7.82 -12.36 7.01
N PRO A 92 -9.12 -12.31 7.39
CA PRO A 92 -10.07 -11.37 6.79
C PRO A 92 -9.58 -9.95 7.00
N SER A 93 -9.57 -9.16 5.93
CA SER A 93 -8.99 -7.83 5.97
C SER A 93 -9.78 -6.82 5.13
N TYR A 94 -9.85 -5.58 5.62
CA TYR A 94 -10.49 -4.46 4.96
C TYR A 94 -9.49 -3.78 4.03
N ILE A 95 -9.89 -3.55 2.78
CA ILE A 95 -9.01 -3.00 1.74
C ILE A 95 -9.42 -1.57 1.42
N CYS A 96 -8.50 -0.62 1.66
CA CYS A 96 -8.61 0.73 1.14
C CYS A 96 -7.62 0.93 -0.01
N ARG A 97 -8.11 1.39 -1.16
CA ARG A 97 -7.30 1.70 -2.34
C ARG A 97 -7.29 3.22 -2.53
N LEU A 98 -6.10 3.79 -2.54
CA LEU A 98 -5.88 5.21 -2.76
C LEU A 98 -5.20 5.39 -4.13
N SER A 99 -5.82 6.21 -4.96
CA SER A 99 -5.31 6.60 -6.28
C SER A 99 -5.44 8.12 -6.42
N GLY A 100 -4.38 8.79 -6.86
CA GLY A 100 -4.39 10.23 -7.04
C GLY A 100 -2.98 10.82 -7.09
N VAL A 101 -2.87 11.99 -7.73
CA VAL A 101 -1.62 12.75 -7.82
C VAL A 101 -1.62 13.73 -6.65
N GLY A 102 -1.17 13.28 -5.48
CA GLY A 102 -1.05 14.11 -4.29
C GLY A 102 0.35 14.00 -3.73
N ASN A 103 1.04 15.13 -3.59
CA ASN A 103 2.27 15.22 -2.80
C ASN A 103 1.96 15.43 -1.29
N ASP A 104 0.68 15.47 -0.94
CA ASP A 104 0.22 15.76 0.41
C ASP A 104 0.06 14.46 1.20
N ASP A 105 0.48 14.51 2.47
CA ASP A 105 0.28 13.40 3.40
C ASP A 105 -1.23 13.24 3.71
N TRP A 106 -1.71 12.00 3.70
CA TRP A 106 -3.11 11.71 4.01
C TRP A 106 -3.30 11.41 5.49
N SER A 107 -4.03 12.29 6.17
CA SER A 107 -4.49 12.07 7.54
C SER A 107 -5.80 11.30 7.56
N PHE A 108 -5.88 10.24 8.36
CA PHE A 108 -7.07 9.43 8.54
C PHE A 108 -7.15 8.82 9.93
N TRP A 109 -8.27 8.20 10.25
CA TRP A 109 -8.41 7.44 11.49
C TRP A 109 -9.03 6.07 11.26
N LEU A 110 -8.67 5.13 12.12
CA LEU A 110 -9.23 3.79 12.21
C LEU A 110 -9.87 3.62 13.58
N GLU A 111 -11.13 3.20 13.62
CA GLU A 111 -11.84 2.90 14.85
C GLU A 111 -11.94 1.39 15.02
N ALA A 112 -11.58 0.92 16.21
CA ALA A 112 -11.67 -0.47 16.61
C ALA A 112 -12.61 -0.60 17.80
N ASN A 113 -13.42 -1.65 17.84
CA ASN A 113 -14.39 -1.90 18.92
C ASN A 113 -13.82 -2.68 20.11
N SER A 114 -12.55 -3.09 20.03
CA SER A 114 -11.82 -3.80 21.08
C SER A 114 -10.36 -3.33 21.21
N SER A 115 -9.69 -3.81 22.26
CA SER A 115 -8.25 -3.60 22.49
C SER A 115 -7.36 -4.58 21.73
N GLU A 116 -7.92 -5.50 20.94
CA GLU A 116 -7.12 -6.42 20.13
C GLU A 116 -6.35 -5.65 19.05
N ALA A 117 -5.19 -6.20 18.68
CA ALA A 117 -4.26 -5.57 17.76
C ALA A 117 -4.91 -5.25 16.40
N LEU A 118 -4.68 -4.04 15.91
CA LEU A 118 -5.08 -3.63 14.58
C LEU A 118 -3.83 -3.55 13.71
N THR A 119 -3.73 -4.41 12.70
CA THR A 119 -2.59 -4.48 11.80
C THR A 119 -2.92 -3.81 10.48
N VAL A 120 -2.09 -2.86 10.06
CA VAL A 120 -2.20 -2.20 8.77
C VAL A 120 -0.98 -2.57 7.94
N ASN A 121 -1.22 -3.23 6.82
CA ASN A 121 -0.19 -3.48 5.83
C ASN A 121 -0.33 -2.46 4.70
N LEU A 122 0.70 -1.65 4.51
CA LEU A 122 0.79 -0.67 3.44
C LEU A 122 1.51 -1.31 2.26
N SER A 123 0.95 -1.14 1.07
CA SER A 123 1.61 -1.49 -0.20
C SER A 123 1.46 -0.36 -1.19
N VAL A 124 2.57 0.12 -1.74
CA VAL A 124 2.59 1.21 -2.73
C VAL A 124 3.28 0.72 -4.00
N LEU A 125 2.68 1.02 -5.14
CA LEU A 125 3.23 0.74 -6.47
C LEU A 125 3.65 2.06 -7.12
N ASP A 126 4.93 2.14 -7.45
CA ASP A 126 5.53 3.24 -8.19
C ASP A 126 6.04 2.74 -9.55
N GLN A 127 5.69 3.45 -10.62
CA GLN A 127 6.01 3.06 -12.01
C GLN A 127 7.25 3.78 -12.56
N TYR A 128 7.96 4.53 -11.73
CA TYR A 128 9.14 5.27 -12.17
C TYR A 128 10.23 4.30 -12.62
N MET A 129 10.71 4.51 -13.85
CA MET A 129 11.79 3.72 -14.43
C MET A 129 13.13 4.45 -14.32
N VAL A 130 14.12 3.78 -13.73
CA VAL A 130 15.53 4.15 -13.81
C VAL A 130 16.11 3.84 -15.20
N ASP A 131 17.27 4.41 -15.52
CA ASP A 131 17.87 4.29 -16.84
C ASP A 131 18.18 2.84 -17.25
N SER A 132 18.55 1.98 -16.30
CA SER A 132 18.74 0.55 -16.54
C SER A 132 17.44 -0.13 -17.01
N SER A 133 16.33 0.11 -16.30
CA SER A 133 15.03 -0.44 -16.66
C SER A 133 14.49 0.16 -17.98
N LYS A 134 14.76 1.44 -18.27
CA LYS A 134 14.46 2.05 -19.57
C LYS A 134 15.24 1.41 -20.71
N LYS A 135 16.53 1.14 -20.52
CA LYS A 135 17.37 0.43 -21.50
C LYS A 135 16.86 -0.98 -21.73
N LEU A 136 16.52 -1.71 -20.67
CA LEU A 136 15.95 -3.05 -20.76
C LEU A 136 14.62 -3.05 -21.52
N LYS A 137 13.72 -2.10 -21.23
CA LYS A 137 12.47 -1.91 -21.98
C LYS A 137 12.73 -1.69 -23.48
N GLY A 138 13.75 -0.92 -23.84
CA GLY A 138 14.14 -0.68 -25.23
C GLY A 138 14.74 -1.87 -25.98
N LEU A 139 15.01 -3.00 -25.30
CA LEU A 139 15.45 -4.25 -25.97
C LEU A 139 14.27 -5.07 -26.51
N PHE A 140 13.05 -4.78 -26.06
CA PHE A 140 11.85 -5.45 -26.56
C PHE A 140 11.39 -4.84 -27.88
N PRO A 141 10.79 -5.63 -28.79
CA PRO A 141 10.18 -5.10 -30.01
C PRO A 141 9.08 -4.09 -29.72
N ASP A 142 8.88 -3.11 -30.62
CA ASP A 142 7.92 -2.00 -30.44
C ASP A 142 6.45 -2.45 -30.26
N TRP A 143 6.10 -3.66 -30.69
CA TRP A 143 4.75 -4.23 -30.52
C TRP A 143 4.51 -4.83 -29.13
N VAL A 144 5.56 -4.97 -28.30
CA VAL A 144 5.48 -5.50 -26.93
C VAL A 144 5.22 -4.36 -25.96
N ASP A 145 4.16 -4.49 -25.17
CA ASP A 145 3.96 -3.61 -24.02
C ASP A 145 4.78 -4.08 -22.82
N VAL A 146 5.49 -3.15 -22.18
CA VAL A 146 6.38 -3.40 -21.05
C VAL A 146 6.05 -2.41 -19.93
N VAL A 147 5.55 -2.97 -18.83
CA VAL A 147 5.30 -2.25 -17.58
C VAL A 147 6.41 -2.62 -16.59
N ALA A 148 7.09 -1.60 -16.09
CA ALA A 148 8.03 -1.73 -14.99
C ALA A 148 7.44 -1.05 -13.75
N TYR A 149 7.64 -1.65 -12.59
CA TYR A 149 7.16 -1.09 -11.34
C TYR A 149 8.05 -1.53 -10.18
N SER A 150 8.03 -0.71 -9.14
CA SER A 150 8.58 -1.02 -7.82
C SER A 150 7.44 -1.13 -6.82
N SER A 151 7.51 -2.14 -5.96
CA SER A 151 6.54 -2.34 -4.89
C SER A 151 7.21 -2.12 -3.54
N PHE A 152 6.64 -1.20 -2.76
CA PHE A 152 7.06 -0.91 -1.40
C PHE A 152 6.03 -1.49 -0.44
N MET A 153 6.48 -2.29 0.54
CA MET A 153 5.60 -3.01 1.45
C MET A 153 6.08 -2.82 2.89
N SER A 154 5.16 -2.45 3.77
CA SER A 154 5.44 -2.28 5.20
C SER A 154 4.22 -2.71 6.04
N SER A 155 4.47 -3.06 7.31
CA SER A 155 3.44 -3.55 8.23
C SER A 155 3.54 -2.81 9.55
N TYR A 156 2.40 -2.37 10.07
CA TYR A 156 2.26 -1.61 11.30
C TYR A 156 1.22 -2.27 12.18
N THR A 157 1.45 -2.31 13.49
CA THR A 157 0.49 -2.85 14.46
C THR A 157 0.25 -1.82 15.54
N PHE A 158 -1.03 -1.57 15.82
CA PHE A 158 -1.51 -0.59 16.80
C PHE A 158 -2.36 -1.25 17.87
#